data_AF-A0A399ZTS1-F1
#
_entry.id   AF-A0A399ZTS1-F1
#
_cell.length_a   1.000
_cell.length_b   1.000
_cell.length_c   1.000
_cell.angle_alpha   90.00
_cell.angle_beta   90.00
_cell.angle_gamma   90.00
#
_symmetry.space_group_name_H-M   'P 1'
#
loop_
_entity.id
_entity.type
_entity.pdbx_description
1 polymer ?
#
loop_
_entity_poly.entity_id
_entity_poly.type
_entity_poly.pdbx_seq_one_letter_code
_entity_poly.pdbx_strand_id
1 'polypeptide(L)'
;MKKIASLLLALFLLPSAFAFAKGEFDYIIIKGPGITGEINVTNPALTADFFAFADFSKGAINEPIDPGEGYQVVRVYVVDNKAQAFDQLHYYPYTGYVYYDGLAEGSSEYDGKWFAADVDANEPFRSALNQRARLSWVTLGVLTALIVVFAIAYYRKPKS
;
A
#
# COMPACT_ATOMS: atom_id res chain seq x y z
N MET A 1 17.43 -42.89 -43.49
CA MET A 1 16.64 -42.53 -42.28
C MET A 1 17.48 -41.73 -41.26
N LYS A 2 18.19 -40.67 -41.68
CA LYS A 2 19.07 -39.87 -40.79
C LYS A 2 18.78 -38.36 -40.81
N LYS A 3 17.74 -37.91 -41.53
CA LYS A 3 17.43 -36.49 -41.70
C LYS A 3 16.21 -36.01 -40.89
N ILE A 4 15.48 -36.92 -40.25
CA ILE A 4 14.28 -36.59 -39.45
C ILE A 4 14.64 -36.36 -37.97
N ALA A 5 15.74 -36.95 -37.50
CA ALA A 5 16.19 -36.80 -36.12
C ALA A 5 16.70 -35.38 -35.77
N SER A 6 17.08 -34.58 -36.77
CA SER A 6 17.63 -33.23 -36.55
C SER A 6 16.57 -32.15 -36.38
N LEU A 7 15.30 -32.40 -36.70
CA LEU A 7 14.24 -31.38 -36.63
C LEU A 7 13.53 -31.36 -35.27
N LEU A 8 13.60 -32.45 -34.49
CA LEU A 8 12.95 -32.55 -33.17
C LEU A 8 13.76 -31.93 -32.03
N LEU A 9 15.07 -31.69 -32.22
CA LEU A 9 15.93 -31.11 -31.17
C LEU A 9 15.95 -29.58 -31.16
N ALA A 10 15.43 -28.92 -32.21
CA ALA A 10 15.43 -27.46 -32.33
C ALA A 10 14.23 -26.76 -31.67
N LEU A 11 13.23 -27.52 -31.19
CA LEU A 11 11.98 -26.95 -30.66
C LEU A 11 12.00 -26.68 -29.15
N PHE A 12 13.09 -27.00 -28.44
CA PHE A 12 13.19 -26.87 -26.98
C PHE A 12 13.99 -25.66 -26.49
N LEU A 13 14.38 -24.75 -27.38
CA LEU A 13 15.05 -23.49 -27.02
C LEU A 13 14.10 -22.30 -27.17
N LEU A 14 12.84 -22.45 -26.74
CA LEU A 14 12.05 -21.26 -26.44
C LEU A 14 12.69 -20.63 -25.20
N PRO A 15 13.27 -19.41 -25.29
CA PRO A 15 13.62 -18.69 -24.09
C PRO A 15 12.31 -18.51 -23.32
N SER A 16 12.24 -19.12 -22.14
CA SER A 16 11.27 -18.73 -21.13
C SER A 16 11.55 -17.25 -20.89
N ALA A 17 10.79 -16.38 -21.56
CA ALA A 17 10.75 -14.98 -21.21
C ALA A 17 10.31 -14.98 -19.75
N PHE A 18 11.26 -14.73 -18.85
CA PHE A 18 10.96 -14.37 -17.49
C PHE A 18 10.13 -13.10 -17.60
N ALA A 19 8.81 -13.25 -17.62
CA ALA A 19 7.91 -12.16 -17.32
C ALA A 19 8.25 -11.79 -15.88
N PHE A 20 9.14 -10.81 -15.71
CA PHE A 20 9.23 -10.11 -14.45
C PHE A 20 7.83 -9.56 -14.21
N ALA A 21 7.09 -10.19 -13.29
CA ALA A 21 6.02 -9.48 -12.62
C ALA A 21 6.62 -8.12 -12.24
N LYS A 22 5.95 -7.03 -12.62
CA LYS A 22 6.45 -5.66 -12.45
C LYS A 22 6.69 -5.45 -10.95
N GLY A 23 7.87 -5.80 -10.46
CA GLY A 23 8.06 -6.23 -9.05
C GLY A 23 7.82 -5.13 -8.04
N GLU A 24 7.92 -3.88 -8.48
CA GLU A 24 7.73 -2.69 -7.67
C GLU A 24 6.48 -1.93 -8.12
N PHE A 25 5.57 -1.70 -7.18
CA PHE A 25 4.41 -0.82 -7.34
C PHE A 25 4.86 0.64 -7.36
N ASP A 26 4.15 1.49 -8.10
CA ASP A 26 4.50 2.91 -8.17
C ASP A 26 4.16 3.64 -6.85
N TYR A 27 3.05 3.25 -6.21
CA TYR A 27 2.68 3.69 -4.87
C TYR A 27 1.60 2.78 -4.27
N ILE A 28 1.32 2.98 -2.98
CA ILE A 28 0.15 2.44 -2.31
C ILE A 28 -0.80 3.56 -1.90
N ILE A 29 -2.09 3.26 -1.91
CA ILE A 29 -3.14 4.09 -1.32
C ILE A 29 -3.51 3.47 0.03
N ILE A 30 -3.55 4.28 1.09
CA ILE A 30 -3.95 3.82 2.42
C ILE A 30 -5.20 4.58 2.87
N LYS A 31 -6.19 3.84 3.39
CA LYS A 31 -7.40 4.35 4.05
C LYS A 31 -7.59 3.62 5.38
N GLY A 32 -8.16 4.29 6.37
CA GLY A 32 -8.44 3.64 7.65
C GLY A 32 -8.59 4.62 8.81
N PRO A 33 -8.57 4.10 10.05
CA PRO A 33 -8.73 4.88 11.26
C PRO A 33 -7.75 6.06 11.34
N GLY A 34 -8.28 7.24 11.66
CA GLY A 34 -7.48 8.47 11.79
C GLY A 34 -7.05 9.13 10.47
N ILE A 35 -7.48 8.61 9.31
CA ILE A 35 -7.19 9.20 7.99
C ILE A 35 -8.46 9.85 7.42
N THR A 36 -8.42 11.17 7.20
CA THR A 36 -9.45 11.86 6.40
C THR A 36 -9.11 11.73 4.92
N GLY A 37 -9.89 10.93 4.18
CA GLY A 37 -9.67 10.64 2.76
C GLY A 37 -8.67 9.52 2.57
N GLU A 38 -7.64 9.77 1.76
CA GLU A 38 -6.65 8.77 1.36
C GLU A 38 -5.24 9.37 1.43
N ILE A 39 -4.24 8.50 1.63
CA ILE A 39 -2.82 8.86 1.52
C ILE A 39 -2.15 8.01 0.45
N ASN A 40 -1.32 8.65 -0.37
CA ASN A 40 -0.47 7.95 -1.34
C ASN A 40 0.93 7.86 -0.76
N VAL A 41 1.51 6.65 -0.76
CA VAL A 41 2.83 6.39 -0.18
C VAL A 41 3.71 5.67 -1.20
N THR A 42 4.90 6.20 -1.42
CA THR A 42 5.90 5.69 -2.39
C THR A 42 7.13 5.10 -1.69
N ASN A 43 6.98 4.67 -0.43
CA ASN A 43 8.11 4.15 0.34
C ASN A 43 8.52 2.77 -0.23
N PRO A 44 9.77 2.58 -0.69
CA PRO A 44 10.23 1.32 -1.28
C PRO A 44 10.01 0.10 -0.38
N ALA A 45 10.10 0.24 0.94
CA ALA A 45 9.83 -0.86 1.87
C ALA A 45 8.38 -1.37 1.81
N LEU A 46 7.46 -0.59 1.27
CA LEU A 46 6.05 -0.91 1.13
C LEU A 46 5.63 -1.16 -0.34
N THR A 47 6.49 -0.81 -1.30
CA THR A 47 6.15 -0.85 -2.73
C THR A 47 7.04 -1.80 -3.55
N ALA A 48 8.23 -2.18 -3.06
CA ALA A 48 9.21 -2.92 -3.85
C ALA A 48 8.87 -4.42 -4.05
N ASP A 49 7.92 -4.96 -3.29
CA ASP A 49 7.59 -6.39 -3.37
C ASP A 49 6.09 -6.64 -3.17
N PHE A 50 5.56 -7.63 -3.89
CA PHE A 50 4.25 -8.21 -3.63
C PHE A 50 4.13 -8.77 -2.20
N PHE A 51 5.23 -9.22 -1.61
CA PHE A 51 5.24 -9.77 -0.25
C PHE A 51 5.47 -8.73 0.85
N ALA A 52 5.63 -7.45 0.51
CA ALA A 52 6.03 -6.41 1.46
C ALA A 52 5.19 -6.36 2.75
N PHE A 53 3.89 -6.68 2.70
CA PHE A 53 3.01 -6.60 3.87
C PHE A 53 2.81 -7.93 4.61
N ALA A 54 2.96 -9.06 3.94
CA ALA A 54 2.53 -10.36 4.46
C ALA A 54 3.61 -11.41 4.29
N ASP A 55 3.84 -12.19 5.35
CA ASP A 55 4.77 -13.31 5.35
C ASP A 55 4.07 -14.58 4.83
N PHE A 56 4.00 -14.71 3.51
CA PHE A 56 3.38 -15.87 2.86
C PHE A 56 4.16 -17.18 3.10
N SER A 57 5.42 -17.13 3.56
CA SER A 57 6.21 -18.33 3.86
C SER A 57 5.64 -19.13 5.03
N LYS A 58 4.88 -18.46 5.93
CA LYS A 58 4.16 -19.09 7.03
C LYS A 58 2.83 -19.72 6.62
N GLY A 59 2.39 -19.49 5.39
CA GLY A 59 1.10 -19.91 4.89
C GLY A 59 -0.07 -19.12 5.48
N ALA A 60 -1.28 -19.47 5.04
CA ALA A 60 -2.50 -18.85 5.54
C ALA A 60 -2.78 -19.27 6.99
N ILE A 61 -3.26 -18.31 7.79
CA ILE A 61 -3.68 -18.52 9.17
C ILE A 61 -5.21 -18.47 9.25
N ASN A 62 -5.76 -18.91 10.40
CA ASN A 62 -7.17 -18.67 10.70
C ASN A 62 -7.42 -17.19 10.94
N GLU A 63 -8.64 -16.75 10.65
CA GLU A 63 -9.12 -15.42 10.99
C GLU A 63 -8.89 -15.12 12.49
N PRO A 64 -8.20 -14.01 12.83
CA PRO A 64 -8.04 -13.59 14.21
C PRO A 64 -9.39 -13.22 14.84
N ILE A 65 -9.60 -13.59 16.11
CA ILE A 65 -10.83 -13.27 16.86
C ILE A 65 -11.02 -11.75 16.99
N ASP A 66 -9.92 -11.02 17.17
CA ASP A 66 -9.89 -9.57 17.23
C ASP A 66 -8.63 -9.07 16.50
N PRO A 67 -8.73 -8.75 15.20
CA PRO A 67 -7.60 -8.24 14.44
C PRO A 67 -7.28 -6.77 14.78
N GLY A 68 -8.14 -6.07 15.52
CA GLY A 68 -7.97 -4.66 15.87
C GLY A 68 -8.20 -3.70 14.70
N GLU A 69 -7.51 -2.56 14.75
CA GLU A 69 -7.64 -1.50 13.74
C GLU A 69 -6.92 -1.86 12.43
N GLY A 70 -7.72 -2.10 11.38
CA GLY A 70 -7.25 -2.38 10.03
C GLY A 70 -7.21 -1.16 9.13
N TYR A 71 -6.21 -1.12 8.26
CA TYR A 71 -6.06 -0.12 7.21
C TYR A 71 -6.18 -0.80 5.85
N GLN A 72 -7.08 -0.30 5.01
CA GLN A 72 -7.14 -0.70 3.62
C GLN A 72 -5.90 -0.18 2.89
N VAL A 73 -5.22 -1.07 2.19
CA VAL A 73 -4.07 -0.77 1.34
C VAL A 73 -4.39 -1.24 -0.07
N VAL A 74 -4.28 -0.33 -1.05
CA VAL A 74 -4.42 -0.64 -2.47
C VAL A 74 -3.07 -0.40 -3.13
N ARG A 75 -2.54 -1.39 -3.83
CA ARG A 75 -1.26 -1.24 -4.55
C ARG A 75 -1.52 -0.83 -5.97
N VAL A 76 -0.78 0.15 -6.47
CA VAL A 76 -1.11 0.84 -7.71
C VAL A 76 0.09 0.91 -8.63
N TYR A 77 -0.15 0.62 -9.91
CA TYR A 77 0.75 0.99 -11.00
C TYR A 77 0.28 2.24 -11.71
N VAL A 78 1.22 3.01 -12.24
CA VAL A 78 0.97 4.06 -13.22
C VAL A 78 1.31 3.51 -14.59
N VAL A 79 0.31 3.41 -15.46
CA VAL A 79 0.42 2.96 -16.85
C VAL A 79 -0.21 4.04 -17.73
N ASP A 80 0.54 4.58 -18.69
CA ASP A 80 0.09 5.65 -19.58
C ASP A 80 -0.52 6.86 -18.84
N ASN A 81 0.12 7.29 -17.75
CA ASN A 81 -0.34 8.35 -16.83
C ASN A 81 -1.70 8.08 -16.18
N LYS A 82 -2.15 6.82 -16.13
CA LYS A 82 -3.36 6.40 -15.42
C LYS A 82 -2.99 5.49 -14.26
N ALA A 83 -3.60 5.75 -13.11
CA ALA A 83 -3.51 4.87 -11.96
C ALA A 83 -4.35 3.62 -12.20
N GLN A 84 -3.73 2.46 -12.06
CA GLN A 84 -4.38 1.15 -12.13
C GLN A 84 -4.12 0.39 -10.84
N ALA A 85 -5.18 0.11 -10.09
CA ALA A 85 -5.10 -0.77 -8.93
C ALA A 85 -4.67 -2.16 -9.38
N PHE A 86 -3.69 -2.73 -8.70
CA PHE A 86 -3.25 -4.10 -8.91
C PHE A 86 -4.01 -5.04 -7.98
N ASP A 87 -4.07 -4.72 -6.69
CA ASP A 87 -4.76 -5.52 -5.67
C ASP A 87 -5.11 -4.68 -4.43
N GLN A 88 -5.72 -5.36 -3.48
CA GLN A 88 -6.13 -4.79 -2.21
C GLN A 88 -5.86 -5.75 -1.05
N LEU A 89 -5.49 -5.18 0.10
CA LEU A 89 -5.39 -5.89 1.38
C LEU A 89 -5.83 -4.99 2.55
N HIS A 90 -6.14 -5.59 3.68
CA HIS A 90 -6.25 -4.92 4.97
C HIS A 90 -5.03 -5.25 5.83
N TYR A 91 -4.31 -4.22 6.25
CA TYR A 91 -3.15 -4.34 7.12
C TYR A 91 -3.49 -3.91 8.55
N TYR A 92 -3.13 -4.75 9.52
CA TYR A 92 -3.36 -4.52 10.94
C TYR A 92 -2.01 -4.34 11.66
N PRO A 93 -1.42 -3.13 11.64
CA PRO A 93 -0.03 -2.89 12.08
C PRO A 93 0.19 -3.12 13.59
N TYR A 94 -0.86 -3.05 14.39
CA TYR A 94 -0.78 -3.16 15.85
C TYR A 94 -0.88 -4.60 16.36
N THR A 95 -1.52 -5.47 15.59
CA THR A 95 -1.72 -6.89 15.92
C THR A 95 -0.88 -7.82 15.04
N GLY A 96 -0.34 -7.31 13.92
CA GLY A 96 0.57 -8.05 13.05
C GLY A 96 -0.15 -9.01 12.10
N TYR A 97 -1.30 -8.60 11.59
CA TYR A 97 -2.08 -9.39 10.63
C TYR A 97 -2.25 -8.69 9.29
N VAL A 98 -2.44 -9.49 8.25
CA VAL A 98 -2.91 -9.05 6.94
C VAL A 98 -4.08 -9.92 6.52
N TYR A 99 -5.14 -9.29 6.04
CA TYR A 99 -6.16 -9.96 5.26
C TYR A 99 -5.99 -9.55 3.80
N TYR A 100 -5.73 -10.52 2.92
CA TYR A 100 -5.56 -10.24 1.50
C TYR A 100 -6.92 -10.30 0.81
N ASP A 101 -7.44 -9.15 0.37
CA ASP A 101 -8.76 -9.08 -0.27
C ASP A 101 -8.73 -9.74 -1.65
N GLY A 102 -7.69 -9.45 -2.44
CA GLY A 102 -7.45 -10.06 -3.73
C GLY A 102 -6.99 -9.09 -4.82
N LEU A 103 -6.79 -9.63 -6.01
CA LEU A 103 -6.42 -8.86 -7.20
C LEU A 103 -7.59 -7.98 -7.67
N ALA A 104 -7.28 -6.80 -8.21
CA ALA A 104 -8.26 -5.91 -8.82
C ALA A 104 -8.86 -6.53 -10.09
N GLU A 105 -8.07 -7.30 -10.84
CA GLU A 105 -8.49 -8.08 -12.00
C GLU A 105 -7.97 -9.51 -11.89
N GLY A 106 -8.85 -10.48 -12.07
CA GLY A 106 -8.52 -11.91 -11.97
C GLY A 106 -8.72 -12.46 -10.56
N SER A 107 -7.95 -13.48 -10.22
CA SER A 107 -7.98 -14.12 -8.91
C SER A 107 -6.61 -14.71 -8.58
N SER A 108 -6.27 -14.76 -7.29
CA SER A 108 -5.08 -15.44 -6.77
C SER A 108 -5.48 -16.53 -5.78
N GLU A 109 -4.60 -17.52 -5.62
CA GLU A 109 -4.69 -18.53 -4.56
C GLU A 109 -4.67 -17.92 -3.13
N TYR A 110 -4.29 -16.65 -2.97
CA TYR A 110 -4.25 -15.96 -1.69
C TYR A 110 -5.55 -15.21 -1.36
N ASP A 111 -6.45 -15.04 -2.33
CA ASP A 111 -7.65 -14.21 -2.17
C ASP A 111 -8.51 -14.69 -0.98
N GLY A 112 -8.96 -13.72 -0.17
CA GLY A 112 -9.84 -13.96 0.97
C GLY A 112 -9.20 -14.72 2.13
N LYS A 113 -7.87 -14.64 2.27
CA LYS A 113 -7.12 -15.35 3.33
C LYS A 113 -6.40 -14.39 4.27
N TRP A 114 -6.20 -14.88 5.48
CA TRP A 114 -5.44 -14.22 6.53
C TRP A 114 -3.99 -14.70 6.54
N PHE A 115 -3.08 -13.79 6.81
CA PHE A 115 -1.64 -14.03 6.90
C PHE A 115 -1.05 -13.30 8.10
N ALA A 116 0.09 -13.79 8.58
CA ALA A 116 0.93 -13.01 9.46
C ALA A 116 1.53 -11.84 8.68
N ALA A 117 1.54 -10.66 9.29
CA ALA A 117 2.22 -9.51 8.72
C ALA A 117 3.73 -9.74 8.63
N ASP A 118 4.34 -9.15 7.60
CA ASP A 118 5.77 -8.91 7.62
C ASP A 118 6.11 -7.87 8.70
N VAL A 119 7.13 -8.15 9.50
CA VAL A 119 7.59 -7.27 10.57
C VAL A 119 8.25 -6.01 10.01
N ASP A 120 8.84 -6.10 8.82
CA ASP A 120 9.60 -5.02 8.20
C ASP A 120 8.69 -3.93 7.61
N ALA A 121 7.41 -4.24 7.34
CA ALA A 121 6.43 -3.25 6.90
C ALA A 121 5.97 -2.29 8.02
N ASN A 122 6.08 -2.69 9.29
CA ASN A 122 5.36 -2.00 10.36
C ASN A 122 5.90 -0.58 10.62
N GLU A 123 7.21 -0.44 10.78
CA GLU A 123 7.84 0.87 11.01
C GLU A 123 7.58 1.85 9.85
N PRO A 124 7.86 1.50 8.56
CA PRO A 124 7.65 2.44 7.46
C PRO A 124 6.18 2.78 7.27
N PHE A 125 5.27 1.83 7.50
CA PHE A 125 3.83 2.09 7.45
C PHE A 125 3.39 3.09 8.52
N ARG A 126 3.77 2.86 9.78
CA ARG A 126 3.43 3.76 10.89
C ARG A 126 4.07 5.14 10.74
N SER A 127 5.28 5.20 10.19
CA SER A 127 5.94 6.47 9.85
C SER A 127 5.11 7.28 8.85
N ALA A 128 4.58 6.63 7.80
CA ALA A 128 3.72 7.29 6.82
C ALA A 128 2.43 7.85 7.45
N LEU A 129 1.79 7.09 8.34
CA LEU A 129 0.60 7.55 9.08
C LEU A 129 0.90 8.80 9.93
N ASN A 130 2.00 8.76 10.69
CA ASN A 130 2.40 9.84 11.58
C ASN A 130 2.76 11.14 10.82
N GLN A 131 3.44 11.01 9.68
CA GLN A 131 3.80 12.17 8.85
C GLN A 131 2.55 12.90 8.34
N ARG A 132 1.53 12.17 7.89
CA ARG A 132 0.25 12.77 7.47
C ARG A 132 -0.47 13.45 8.63
N ALA A 133 -0.55 12.79 9.78
CA ALA A 133 -1.19 13.38 10.96
C ALA A 133 -0.52 14.72 11.32
N ARG A 134 0.82 14.76 11.37
CA ARG A 134 1.56 15.98 11.67
C ARG A 134 1.27 17.12 10.70
N LEU A 135 1.20 16.85 9.40
CA LEU A 135 0.87 17.85 8.37
C LEU A 135 -0.51 18.48 8.62
N SER A 136 -1.53 17.68 8.95
CA SER A 136 -2.88 18.20 9.24
C SER A 136 -2.91 19.14 10.46
N TRP A 137 -2.21 18.78 11.54
CA TRP A 137 -2.15 19.59 12.75
C TRP A 137 -1.40 20.91 12.55
N VAL A 138 -0.33 20.90 11.75
CA VAL A 138 0.42 22.14 11.44
C VAL A 138 -0.47 23.13 10.68
N THR A 139 -1.20 22.69 9.66
CA THR A 139 -2.11 23.57 8.92
C THR A 139 -3.18 24.17 9.83
N LEU A 140 -3.76 23.35 10.72
CA LEU A 140 -4.78 23.81 11.65
C LEU A 140 -4.22 24.78 12.70
N GLY A 141 -3.00 24.55 13.18
CA GLY A 141 -2.28 25.45 14.07
C GLY A 141 -1.97 26.81 13.42
N VAL A 142 -1.52 26.82 12.16
CA VAL A 142 -1.26 28.05 11.40
C VAL A 142 -2.56 28.83 11.18
N LEU A 143 -3.64 28.16 10.77
CA LEU A 143 -4.95 28.81 10.57
C LEU A 143 -5.45 29.44 11.86
N THR A 144 -5.32 28.73 12.98
CA THR A 144 -5.72 29.23 14.31
C THR A 144 -4.91 30.46 14.70
N ALA A 145 -3.59 30.43 14.50
CA ALA A 145 -2.73 31.59 14.78
C ALA A 145 -3.13 32.81 13.93
N LEU A 146 -3.42 32.62 12.65
CA LEU A 146 -3.87 33.70 11.77
C LEU A 146 -5.22 34.30 12.22
N ILE A 147 -6.18 33.47 12.62
CA ILE A 147 -7.47 33.92 13.15
C ILE A 147 -7.27 34.75 14.42
N VAL A 148 -6.41 34.30 15.33
CA VAL A 148 -6.11 35.03 16.58
C VAL A 148 -5.46 36.38 16.29
N VAL A 149 -4.46 36.43 15.40
CA VAL A 149 -3.82 37.69 14.99
C VAL A 149 -4.83 38.64 14.36
N PHE A 150 -5.70 38.15 13.48
CA PHE A 150 -6.73 38.96 12.84
C PHE A 150 -7.75 39.48 13.84
N ALA A 151 -8.21 38.64 14.78
CA ALA A 151 -9.12 39.06 15.85
C ALA A 151 -8.50 40.15 16.73
N ILE A 152 -7.24 39.99 17.13
CA ILE A 152 -6.50 41.01 17.90
C ILE A 152 -6.43 42.32 17.12
N ALA A 153 -6.09 42.28 15.83
CA ALA A 153 -6.03 43.47 14.99
C ALA A 153 -7.41 44.14 14.83
N TYR A 154 -8.48 43.35 14.65
CA TYR A 154 -9.84 43.84 14.51
C TYR A 154 -10.35 44.54 15.78
N TYR A 155 -10.17 43.94 16.96
CA TYR A 155 -10.64 44.52 18.23
C TYR A 155 -9.77 45.68 18.74
N ARG A 156 -8.53 45.82 18.25
CA ARG A 156 -7.66 46.96 18.56
C ARG A 156 -7.93 48.21 17.71
N LYS A 157 -8.86 48.15 16.75
CA LYS A 157 -9.19 49.32 15.94
C LYS A 157 -9.82 50.41 16.83
N PRO A 158 -9.26 51.64 16.87
CA PRO A 158 -9.83 52.70 17.67
C PRO A 158 -11.26 52.99 17.18
N LYS A 159 -12.20 53.11 18.11
CA LYS A 159 -13.57 53.56 17.79
C LYS A 159 -13.45 55.02 17.34
N SER A 160 -13.76 55.28 16.07
CA SER A 160 -13.97 56.63 15.52
C SER A 160 -15.26 57.22 16.07
#